data_AF-A0A1M7K869-F1
#
_entry.id   AF-A0A1M7K869-F1
#
_cell.length_a   1.000
_cell.length_b   1.000
_cell.length_c   1.000
_cell.angle_alpha   90.00
_cell.angle_beta   90.00
_cell.angle_gamma   90.00
#
_symmetry.space_group_name_H-M   'P 1'
#
loop_
_entity.id
_entity.type
_entity.pdbx_description
1 polymer ?
#
loop_
_entity_poly.entity_id
_entity_poly.type
_entity_poly.pdbx_seq_one_letter_code
_entity_poly.pdbx_strand_id
1 'polypeptide(L)'
;MDNELVVEKSWWKRNWKWFFPTLLLLLLFLLLFGSILSSSIDGTVTDIAQAYSDNSLYEKAIEKAKMNKRVLEVIGAIEPIDKLAILEGNAIYSNHNNSVELSVRIKGNKGKGKMDISAHKNGNEWVYKEINIRVKEPKEEIQMLKDTIGEK
;
A
#
# COMPACT_ATOMS: atom_id res chain seq x y z
N MET A 1 0.91 67.58 29.47
CA MET A 1 0.93 66.09 29.58
C MET A 1 0.47 65.64 28.22
N ASP A 2 1.43 65.41 27.34
CA ASP A 2 1.16 65.37 25.90
C ASP A 2 1.31 63.91 25.50
N ASN A 3 0.18 63.26 25.21
CA ASN A 3 0.15 61.88 24.74
C ASN A 3 0.59 61.87 23.27
N GLU A 4 1.86 61.57 23.03
CA GLU A 4 2.35 61.27 21.69
C GLU A 4 1.78 59.92 21.21
N LEU A 5 0.92 59.96 20.19
CA LEU A 5 0.48 58.78 19.48
C LEU A 5 1.67 58.24 18.68
N VAL A 6 2.31 57.20 19.20
CA VAL A 6 3.35 56.44 18.48
C VAL A 6 2.68 55.77 17.27
N VAL A 7 2.83 56.39 16.08
CA VAL A 7 2.39 55.78 14.82
C VAL A 7 3.32 54.62 14.51
N GLU A 8 2.89 53.40 14.80
CA GLU A 8 3.64 52.19 14.45
C GLU A 8 3.83 52.11 12.93
N LYS A 9 5.09 52.16 12.48
CA LYS A 9 5.42 51.93 11.07
C LYS A 9 5.04 50.50 10.71
N SER A 10 4.07 50.36 9.80
CA SER A 10 3.62 49.06 9.25
C SER A 10 4.81 48.18 8.85
N TRP A 11 4.84 46.95 9.38
CA TRP A 11 5.84 45.90 9.12
C TRP A 11 6.14 45.71 7.63
N TRP A 12 5.10 45.93 6.81
CA TRP A 12 5.16 45.87 5.37
C TRP A 12 6.14 46.87 4.76
N LYS A 13 6.17 48.14 5.20
CA LYS A 13 7.11 49.15 4.66
C LYS A 13 8.58 48.84 4.99
N ARG A 14 8.84 48.08 6.05
CA ARG A 14 10.20 47.76 6.51
C ARG A 14 10.77 46.52 5.81
N ASN A 15 9.93 45.52 5.57
CA ASN A 15 10.38 44.21 5.07
C ASN A 15 10.06 43.95 3.60
N TRP A 16 9.38 44.88 2.91
CA TRP A 16 8.99 44.76 1.49
C TRP A 16 10.13 44.37 0.56
N LYS A 17 11.32 44.95 0.79
CA LYS A 17 12.52 44.70 -0.03
C LYS A 17 13.03 43.25 0.08
N TRP A 18 12.73 42.57 1.17
CA TRP A 18 13.11 41.17 1.40
C TRP A 18 11.97 40.20 1.10
N PHE A 19 10.73 40.62 1.31
CA PHE A 19 9.55 39.79 1.07
C PHE A 19 9.46 39.33 -0.40
N PHE A 20 9.61 40.24 -1.35
CA PHE A 20 9.56 39.90 -2.78
C PHE A 20 10.61 38.88 -3.24
N PRO A 21 11.93 39.08 -2.98
CA PRO A 21 12.92 38.10 -3.39
C PRO A 21 12.74 36.76 -2.68
N THR A 22 12.33 36.74 -1.40
CA THR A 22 12.06 35.48 -0.69
C THR A 22 10.86 34.73 -1.25
N LEU A 23 9.78 35.44 -1.61
CA LEU A 23 8.59 34.85 -2.19
C LEU A 23 8.87 34.29 -3.59
N LEU A 24 9.66 35.00 -4.40
CA LEU A 24 10.08 34.54 -5.71
C LEU A 24 10.97 33.30 -5.61
N LEU A 25 11.92 33.29 -4.67
CA LEU A 25 12.79 32.13 -4.42
C LEU A 25 11.98 30.92 -3.95
N LEU A 26 10.99 31.12 -3.08
CA LEU A 26 10.07 30.07 -2.62
C LEU A 26 9.24 29.50 -3.77
N LEU A 27 8.72 30.35 -4.65
CA LEU A 27 7.97 29.92 -5.84
C LEU A 27 8.85 29.12 -6.81
N LEU A 28 10.08 29.56 -7.06
CA LEU A 28 11.07 28.82 -7.85
C LEU A 28 11.39 27.47 -7.22
N PHE A 29 11.59 27.42 -5.89
CA PHE A 29 11.80 26.18 -5.17
C PHE A 29 10.62 25.22 -5.31
N LEU A 30 9.39 25.72 -5.16
CA LEU A 30 8.15 24.93 -5.33
C LEU A 30 7.96 24.43 -6.77
N LEU A 31 8.34 25.19 -7.79
CA LEU A 31 8.27 24.75 -9.19
C LEU A 31 9.33 23.66 -9.49
N LEU A 32 10.54 23.82 -8.97
CA LEU A 32 11.62 22.86 -9.13
C LEU A 32 11.37 21.56 -8.34
N PHE A 33 10.80 21.64 -7.13
CA PHE A 33 10.45 20.47 -6.33
C PHE A 33 9.09 19.86 -6.69
N GLY A 34 8.11 20.68 -7.10
CA GLY A 34 6.78 20.23 -7.47
C GLY A 34 6.78 19.32 -8.70
N SER A 35 7.72 19.54 -9.62
CA SER A 35 7.93 18.64 -10.78
C SER A 35 8.54 17.29 -10.41
N ILE A 36 9.26 17.19 -9.28
CA ILE A 36 9.82 15.94 -8.76
C ILE A 36 8.73 15.09 -8.10
N LEU A 37 7.81 15.71 -7.34
CA LEU A 37 6.72 15.00 -6.66
C LEU A 37 5.66 14.44 -7.62
N SER A 38 5.49 15.06 -8.80
CA SER A 38 4.50 14.63 -9.79
C SER A 38 5.00 13.52 -10.73
N SER A 39 6.30 13.22 -10.72
CA SER A 39 6.93 12.26 -11.63
C SER A 39 7.48 11.00 -10.95
N SER A 40 7.42 10.89 -9.62
CA SER A 40 8.12 9.83 -8.87
C SER A 40 7.33 9.19 -7.73
N ILE A 41 5.99 9.24 -7.75
CA ILE A 41 5.21 8.25 -7.00
C ILE A 41 5.13 7.01 -7.88
N ASP A 42 6.27 6.32 -7.98
CA ASP A 42 6.32 4.96 -8.49
C ASP A 42 5.31 4.13 -7.69
N GLY A 43 4.49 3.35 -8.41
CA GLY A 43 3.20 2.81 -7.95
C GLY A 43 3.19 2.14 -6.58
N THR A 44 4.32 1.77 -5.99
CA THR A 44 4.42 1.04 -4.71
C THR A 44 3.66 1.71 -3.54
N VAL A 45 3.70 3.03 -3.38
CA VAL A 45 3.00 3.68 -2.24
C VAL A 45 1.50 3.77 -2.48
N THR A 46 1.08 4.10 -3.71
CA THR A 46 -0.35 4.12 -4.10
C THR A 46 -0.96 2.71 -4.09
N ASP A 47 -0.17 1.72 -4.47
CA ASP A 47 -0.54 0.32 -4.55
C ASP A 47 -0.76 -0.27 -3.16
N ILE A 48 0.14 -0.01 -2.21
CA ILE A 48 -0.05 -0.42 -0.82
C ILE A 48 -1.26 0.29 -0.20
N ALA A 49 -1.45 1.59 -0.47
CA ALA A 49 -2.62 2.33 0.02
C ALA A 49 -3.94 1.78 -0.57
N GLN A 50 -3.92 1.35 -1.83
CA GLN A 50 -5.06 0.72 -2.47
C GLN A 50 -5.33 -0.68 -1.91
N ALA A 51 -4.31 -1.51 -1.71
CA ALA A 51 -4.45 -2.83 -1.05
C ALA A 51 -4.98 -2.70 0.38
N TYR A 52 -4.55 -1.67 1.10
CA TYR A 52 -5.06 -1.36 2.44
C TYR A 52 -6.54 -0.95 2.43
N SER A 53 -6.99 -0.29 1.36
CA SER A 53 -8.39 0.13 1.20
C SER A 53 -9.29 -1.02 0.72
N ASP A 54 -8.73 -1.95 -0.06
CA ASP A 54 -9.43 -3.09 -0.63
C ASP A 54 -9.39 -4.33 0.29
N ASN A 55 -10.04 -4.19 1.46
CA ASN A 55 -10.05 -5.26 2.46
C ASN A 55 -10.61 -6.59 1.92
N SER A 56 -11.45 -6.52 0.88
CA SER A 56 -12.16 -7.68 0.34
C SER A 56 -11.25 -8.74 -0.29
N LEU A 57 -10.11 -8.34 -0.84
CA LEU A 57 -9.21 -9.25 -1.56
C LEU A 57 -8.47 -10.18 -0.58
N TYR A 58 -7.79 -9.62 0.43
CA TYR A 58 -7.00 -10.47 1.33
C TYR A 58 -7.89 -11.30 2.26
N GLU A 59 -9.02 -10.74 2.73
CA GLU A 59 -9.94 -11.43 3.65
C GLU A 59 -10.53 -12.69 3.01
N LYS A 60 -11.04 -12.57 1.77
CA LYS A 60 -11.56 -13.72 1.01
C LYS A 60 -10.47 -14.75 0.70
N ALA A 61 -9.23 -14.33 0.44
CA ALA A 61 -8.11 -15.25 0.26
C ALA A 61 -7.81 -16.04 1.54
N ILE A 62 -7.87 -15.38 2.71
CA ILE A 62 -7.69 -16.02 4.02
C ILE A 62 -8.83 -16.99 4.35
N GLU A 63 -10.07 -16.65 4.02
CA GLU A 63 -11.20 -17.58 4.17
C GLU A 63 -10.98 -18.87 3.37
N LYS A 64 -10.52 -18.75 2.12
CA LYS A 64 -10.12 -19.90 1.30
C LYS A 64 -8.99 -20.70 1.95
N ALA A 65 -7.98 -20.02 2.50
CA ALA A 65 -6.87 -20.67 3.21
C ALA A 65 -7.32 -21.45 4.46
N LYS A 66 -8.25 -20.90 5.24
CA LYS A 66 -8.82 -21.55 6.43
C LYS A 66 -9.59 -22.83 6.12
N MET A 67 -10.14 -22.95 4.92
CA MET A 67 -10.84 -24.16 4.47
C MET A 67 -9.92 -25.23 3.89
N ASN A 68 -8.65 -24.91 3.61
CA ASN A 68 -7.71 -25.85 3.01
C ASN A 68 -7.12 -26.79 4.07
N LYS A 69 -7.34 -28.11 3.92
CA LYS A 69 -6.86 -29.13 4.86
C LYS A 69 -5.34 -29.09 5.05
N ARG A 70 -4.57 -28.92 3.96
CA ARG A 70 -3.11 -28.89 4.03
C ARG A 70 -2.60 -27.68 4.78
N VAL A 71 -3.25 -26.53 4.63
CA VAL A 71 -2.93 -25.32 5.39
C VAL A 71 -3.18 -25.53 6.89
N LEU A 72 -4.30 -26.16 7.27
CA LEU A 72 -4.60 -26.51 8.66
C LEU A 72 -3.63 -27.57 9.24
N GLU A 73 -3.10 -28.45 8.40
CA GLU A 73 -2.08 -29.42 8.82
C GLU A 73 -0.75 -28.75 9.14
N VAL A 74 -0.26 -27.90 8.22
CA VAL A 74 1.09 -27.31 8.27
C VAL A 74 1.14 -26.05 9.12
N ILE A 75 0.22 -25.10 8.92
CA ILE A 75 0.19 -23.80 9.62
C ILE A 75 -0.77 -23.82 10.80
N GLY A 76 -1.83 -24.63 10.71
CA GLY A 76 -2.85 -24.72 11.74
C GLY A 76 -3.97 -23.68 11.58
N ALA A 77 -4.67 -23.41 12.69
CA ALA A 77 -5.72 -22.40 12.71
C ALA A 77 -5.08 -21.01 12.51
N ILE A 78 -5.42 -20.35 11.40
CA ILE A 78 -4.89 -19.03 11.05
C ILE A 78 -5.44 -17.99 12.04
N GLU A 79 -4.53 -17.30 12.72
CA GLU A 79 -4.83 -16.20 13.64
C GLU A 79 -5.40 -14.98 12.85
N PRO A 80 -6.19 -14.11 13.50
CA PRO A 80 -6.58 -12.83 12.90
C PRO A 80 -5.34 -12.06 12.43
N ILE A 81 -5.34 -11.68 11.16
CA ILE A 81 -4.22 -10.97 10.55
C ILE A 81 -4.42 -9.48 10.79
N ASP A 82 -3.42 -8.83 11.39
CA ASP A 82 -3.40 -7.38 11.51
C ASP A 82 -3.14 -6.76 10.12
N LYS A 83 -3.73 -5.60 9.85
CA LYS A 83 -3.53 -4.85 8.60
C LYS A 83 -2.06 -4.51 8.37
N LEU A 84 -1.25 -4.43 9.43
CA LEU A 84 0.20 -4.28 9.34
C LEU A 84 0.88 -5.44 8.60
N ALA A 85 0.30 -6.64 8.57
CA ALA A 85 0.85 -7.78 7.84
C ALA A 85 0.83 -7.59 6.31
N ILE A 86 -0.06 -6.71 5.81
CA ILE A 86 -0.09 -6.29 4.40
C ILE A 86 1.10 -5.35 4.13
N LEU A 87 1.43 -4.46 5.08
CA LEU A 87 2.55 -3.52 4.98
C LEU A 87 3.92 -4.23 5.06
N GLU A 88 4.01 -5.31 5.83
CA GLU A 88 5.19 -6.18 5.85
C GLU A 88 5.36 -7.03 4.57
N GLY A 89 4.36 -6.96 3.69
CA GLY A 89 4.23 -7.70 2.46
C GLY A 89 4.77 -6.96 1.24
N ASN A 90 4.21 -7.29 0.08
CA ASN A 90 4.36 -6.51 -1.15
C ASN A 90 3.02 -6.51 -1.88
N ALA A 91 2.64 -5.37 -2.47
CA ALA A 91 1.45 -5.23 -3.29
C ALA A 91 1.85 -4.52 -4.57
N ILE A 92 1.63 -5.16 -5.71
CA ILE A 92 1.92 -4.60 -7.03
C ILE A 92 0.61 -4.59 -7.80
N TYR A 93 0.11 -3.41 -8.15
CA TYR A 93 -1.03 -3.27 -9.04
C TYR A 93 -0.55 -3.04 -10.47
N SER A 94 -1.27 -3.65 -11.41
CA SER A 94 -0.98 -3.52 -12.83
C SER A 94 -2.28 -3.44 -13.63
N ASN A 95 -2.15 -3.12 -14.92
CA ASN A 95 -3.28 -2.99 -15.84
C ASN A 95 -4.36 -2.04 -15.31
N HIS A 96 -3.98 -0.79 -15.00
CA HIS A 96 -4.89 0.23 -14.46
C HIS A 96 -5.62 -0.23 -13.18
N ASN A 97 -4.89 -0.92 -12.29
CA ASN A 97 -5.38 -1.44 -11.01
C ASN A 97 -6.44 -2.54 -11.13
N ASN A 98 -6.53 -3.18 -12.30
CA ASN A 98 -7.38 -4.35 -12.53
C ASN A 98 -6.65 -5.68 -12.33
N SER A 99 -5.36 -5.67 -12.02
CA SER A 99 -4.60 -6.87 -11.66
C SER A 99 -3.70 -6.56 -10.49
N VAL A 100 -3.54 -7.54 -9.60
CA VAL A 100 -2.80 -7.38 -8.36
C VAL A 100 -2.01 -8.64 -8.03
N GLU A 101 -0.76 -8.42 -7.63
CA GLU A 101 0.08 -9.43 -6.99
C GLU A 101 0.34 -8.96 -5.55
N LEU A 102 -0.12 -9.77 -4.59
CA LEU A 102 -0.10 -9.43 -3.17
C LEU A 102 0.57 -10.56 -2.38
N SER A 103 1.57 -10.23 -1.57
CA SER A 103 2.22 -11.16 -0.63
C SER A 103 1.93 -10.70 0.79
N VAL A 104 1.32 -11.56 1.61
CA VAL A 104 0.93 -11.26 3.00
C VAL A 104 1.52 -12.29 3.96
N ARG A 105 1.99 -11.85 5.13
CA ARG A 105 2.40 -12.79 6.19
C ARG A 105 1.18 -13.43 6.82
N ILE A 106 1.19 -14.76 6.96
CA ILE A 106 0.17 -15.50 7.69
C ILE A 106 0.79 -16.22 8.90
N LYS A 107 0.06 -16.25 10.01
CA LYS A 107 0.46 -16.92 11.24
C LYS A 107 -0.69 -17.80 11.71
N GLY A 108 -0.36 -19.02 12.11
CA GLY A 108 -1.29 -19.93 12.77
C GLY A 108 -0.66 -20.54 14.02
N ASN A 109 -1.44 -21.34 14.71
CA ASN A 109 -1.03 -21.95 15.97
C ASN A 109 0.09 -23.01 15.85
N LYS A 110 0.34 -23.55 14.64
CA LYS A 110 1.42 -24.52 14.40
C LYS A 110 2.63 -23.93 13.70
N GLY A 111 2.48 -22.81 13.00
CA GLY A 111 3.54 -22.25 12.19
C GLY A 111 3.23 -20.90 11.57
N LYS A 112 4.16 -20.41 10.75
CA LYS A 112 4.07 -19.13 10.03
C LYS A 112 4.48 -19.31 8.58
N GLY A 113 3.88 -18.52 7.70
CA GLY A 113 4.14 -18.56 6.27
C GLY A 113 3.93 -17.22 5.60
N LYS A 114 4.10 -17.20 4.28
CA LYS A 114 3.71 -16.10 3.40
C LYS A 114 2.68 -16.62 2.41
N MET A 115 1.58 -15.89 2.25
CA MET A 115 0.56 -16.16 1.25
C MET A 115 0.75 -15.21 0.09
N ASP A 116 1.00 -15.76 -1.10
CA ASP A 116 1.07 -15.03 -2.35
C ASP A 116 -0.25 -15.18 -3.10
N ILE A 117 -0.79 -14.07 -3.57
CA ILE A 117 -2.12 -13.95 -4.17
C ILE A 117 -1.92 -13.25 -5.51
N SER A 118 -2.44 -13.85 -6.58
CA SER A 118 -2.60 -13.19 -7.87
C SER A 118 -4.07 -13.14 -8.22
N ALA A 119 -4.58 -11.94 -8.49
CA ALA A 119 -5.98 -11.74 -8.83
C ALA A 119 -6.16 -10.67 -9.89
N HIS A 120 -7.28 -10.76 -10.61
CA HIS A 120 -7.72 -9.71 -11.51
C HIS A 120 -9.13 -9.26 -11.14
N LYS A 121 -9.43 -8.01 -11.40
CA LYS A 121 -10.72 -7.41 -11.12
C LYS A 121 -11.68 -7.68 -12.28
N ASN A 122 -12.84 -8.21 -11.96
CA ASN A 122 -13.95 -8.36 -12.90
C ASN A 122 -15.15 -7.55 -12.36
N GLY A 123 -15.34 -6.34 -12.91
CA GLY A 123 -16.28 -5.37 -12.36
C GLY A 123 -15.88 -4.90 -10.96
N ASN A 124 -16.69 -5.25 -9.95
CA ASN A 124 -16.43 -4.91 -8.54
C ASN A 124 -15.84 -6.07 -7.72
N GLU A 125 -15.62 -7.24 -8.33
CA GLU A 125 -15.14 -8.42 -7.62
C GLU A 125 -13.74 -8.84 -8.07
N TRP A 126 -13.00 -9.44 -7.16
CA TRP A 126 -11.69 -10.03 -7.43
C TRP A 126 -11.83 -11.51 -7.81
N VAL A 127 -11.27 -11.85 -8.96
CA VAL A 127 -11.16 -13.22 -9.47
C VAL A 127 -9.72 -13.68 -9.26
N TYR A 128 -9.55 -14.67 -8.39
CA TYR A 128 -8.25 -15.24 -8.04
C TYR A 128 -7.71 -16.12 -9.17
N LYS A 129 -6.54 -15.76 -9.68
CA LYS A 129 -5.77 -16.61 -10.59
C LYS A 129 -4.92 -17.60 -9.81
N GLU A 130 -4.28 -17.14 -8.74
CA GLU A 130 -3.43 -17.97 -7.92
C GLU A 130 -3.53 -17.60 -6.44
N ILE A 131 -3.54 -18.62 -5.58
CA ILE A 131 -3.28 -18.44 -4.16
C ILE A 131 -2.33 -19.54 -3.73
N ASN A 132 -1.17 -19.14 -3.22
CA ASN A 132 -0.09 -20.02 -2.84
C ASN A 132 0.44 -19.65 -1.46
N ILE A 133 0.82 -20.65 -0.66
CA ILE A 133 1.32 -20.44 0.70
C ILE A 133 2.70 -21.07 0.83
N ARG A 134 3.69 -20.24 1.14
CA ARG A 134 5.07 -20.65 1.39
C ARG A 134 5.35 -20.73 2.88
N VAL A 135 5.75 -21.91 3.34
CA VAL A 135 6.18 -22.19 4.71
C VAL A 135 7.68 -22.45 4.70
N LYS A 136 8.41 -21.86 5.66
CA LYS A 136 9.87 -22.04 5.74
C LYS A 136 10.26 -23.31 6.48
N GLU A 137 9.51 -23.67 7.52
CA GLU A 137 9.81 -24.76 8.44
C GLU A 137 8.51 -25.50 8.80
N PRO A 138 8.25 -26.68 8.20
CA PRO A 138 9.03 -27.31 7.13
C PRO A 138 9.01 -26.47 5.83
N LYS A 139 10.04 -26.60 4.99
CA LYS A 139 10.08 -25.93 3.69
C LYS A 139 9.03 -26.56 2.78
N GLU A 140 7.91 -25.88 2.62
CA GLU A 140 6.77 -26.38 1.87
C GLU A 140 6.03 -25.25 1.15
N GLU A 141 5.48 -25.57 -0.02
CA GLU A 141 4.69 -24.66 -0.83
C GLU A 141 3.33 -25.30 -1.09
N ILE A 142 2.27 -24.64 -0.62
CA ILE A 142 0.89 -25.13 -0.67
C ILE A 142 0.14 -24.29 -1.69
N GLN A 143 0.02 -24.81 -2.92
CA GLN A 143 -0.78 -24.19 -3.96
C GLN A 143 -2.26 -24.53 -3.76
N MET A 144 -3.08 -23.51 -3.52
CA MET A 144 -4.51 -23.68 -3.24
C MET A 144 -5.39 -23.43 -4.46
N LEU A 145 -4.99 -22.49 -5.30
CA LEU A 145 -5.64 -22.17 -6.56
C LEU A 145 -4.57 -21.88 -7.59
N LYS A 146 -4.74 -22.41 -8.80
CA LYS A 146 -4.00 -22.05 -9.99
C LYS A 146 -4.97 -22.13 -11.15
N ASP A 147 -5.27 -20.99 -11.76
CA ASP A 147 -6.07 -20.94 -12.96
C ASP A 147 -5.18 -21.33 -14.14
N THR A 148 -5.44 -22.51 -14.72
CA THR A 148 -4.71 -23.02 -15.88
C THR A 148 -5.18 -22.28 -17.13
N ILE A 149 -4.82 -21.01 -17.27
CA ILE A 149 -5.03 -20.29 -18.52
C ILE A 149 -3.91 -20.72 -19.48
N GLY A 150 -4.12 -21.84 -20.17
CA GLY A 150 -3.20 -22.31 -21.21
C GLY A 150 -3.26 -23.80 -21.54
N GLU A 151 -4.41 -24.29 -21.99
CA GLU A 151 -4.44 -25.40 -22.97
C GLU A 151 -5.75 -25.30 -23.78
N LYS A 152 -5.72 -24.53 -24.87
CA LYS A 152 -6.56 -24.76 -26.04
C LYS A 152 -5.88 -24.23 -27.29
#